data_AF-A0A093BHL8-F1
#
_entry.id   AF-A0A093BHL8-F1
#
_cell.length_a   1.000
_cell.length_b   1.000
_cell.length_c   1.000
_cell.angle_alpha   90.00
_cell.angle_beta   90.00
_cell.angle_gamma   90.00
#
_symmetry.space_group_name_H-M   'P 1'
#
loop_
_entity.id
_entity.type
_entity.pdbx_description
1 polymer ?
#
loop_
_entity_poly.entity_id
_entity_poly.type
_entity_poly.pdbx_seq_one_letter_code
_entity_poly.pdbx_strand_id
1 'polypeptide(L)'
;FTLQGNANGQPCVFPFKYEGKEYNECTDAGRSDGWLWCATTADFDADKLYGFCPLINDTERFWTEDVSTGIHYQINSESALTWHQARKSCQQQNAELLSITEIHEQAYIGELIKNFSFPFWIGLNALNFNSGWQWAGGSPFRYLNWAPGSPFLLPGKICGVMNPKKNAKWENQACNQRLGYICKKRNFSSKSDIIPKEELRAIKCTDGWLPYAGHCYSLQQELKTWKDALTSCKNQDGDLASVHNIAEYSFLLSQLGYKPTEELWLGLNDLKAHFYFEWSDETPVTFTKWQRRDPTYRNGLEDCVAMKGQDGYWSTDVCDKQLGYICKKKPSSQSSEKETIEDPGCQKGWKRYGFHCYLVGSALLMFSEANAVLHFRNEQAFLISLTGLRSEKYFWIGLSNTEEQGSFKWTSGETPLFTHWNIEMPGKEQGCVAMGTGITAGLWDVVSCEKTANFLCKQQAAGVLPPTPLVQVPAAACAEGWDRASRADSCLKFFVREGNQKKSWFEAEEFCREIGGNLVTINTREDQILTWQLASDKGLSSQAFWIGLFLLNPDEGFAWIDGSPVS
;
A
#
# COMPACT_ATOMS: atom_id res chain seq x y z
N PHE A 1 21.15 10.24 6.67
CA PHE A 1 20.91 11.70 6.53
C PHE A 1 21.29 12.40 7.81
N THR A 2 21.84 13.62 7.73
CA THR A 2 22.18 14.42 8.91
C THR A 2 20.98 15.21 9.44
N LEU A 3 21.09 15.65 10.71
CA LEU A 3 20.14 16.55 11.38
C LEU A 3 20.84 17.89 11.66
N GLN A 4 20.09 18.99 11.52
CA GLN A 4 20.61 20.37 11.67
C GLN A 4 21.92 20.60 10.88
N GLY A 5 22.77 21.51 11.36
CA GLY A 5 24.06 21.83 10.74
C GLY A 5 23.92 22.79 9.56
N ASN A 6 24.95 22.88 8.72
CA ASN A 6 24.98 23.79 7.57
C ASN A 6 24.84 23.08 6.22
N ALA A 7 24.60 21.76 6.24
CA ALA A 7 24.48 20.93 5.05
C ALA A 7 23.02 20.59 4.68
N ASN A 8 22.02 21.27 5.24
CA ASN A 8 20.61 21.10 4.91
C ASN A 8 20.10 19.65 4.94
N GLY A 9 20.60 18.83 5.87
CA GLY A 9 20.23 17.42 6.03
C GLY A 9 20.80 16.45 4.99
N GLN A 10 21.84 16.85 4.22
CA GLN A 10 22.50 15.94 3.27
C GLN A 10 23.02 14.65 3.95
N PRO A 11 23.11 13.53 3.23
CA PRO A 11 23.70 12.31 3.78
C PRO A 11 25.19 12.51 4.13
N CYS A 12 25.67 11.76 5.11
CA CYS A 12 27.11 11.68 5.41
C CYS A 12 27.88 11.13 4.21
N VAL A 13 29.10 11.62 4.02
CA VAL A 13 30.06 11.05 3.07
C VAL A 13 31.14 10.34 3.88
N PHE A 14 31.34 9.05 3.63
CA PHE A 14 32.38 8.27 4.29
C PHE A 14 33.31 7.61 3.25
N PRO A 15 34.63 7.59 3.51
CA PRO A 15 35.32 8.35 4.55
C PRO A 15 35.27 9.88 4.28
N PHE A 16 35.44 10.67 5.35
CA PHE A 16 35.70 12.12 5.23
C PHE A 16 36.93 12.54 6.03
N LYS A 17 37.59 13.61 5.59
CA LYS A 17 38.78 14.17 6.22
C LYS A 17 38.45 15.35 7.13
N TYR A 18 38.93 15.32 8.38
CA TYR A 18 38.89 16.43 9.34
C TYR A 18 40.21 16.51 10.11
N GLU A 19 40.81 17.71 10.17
CA GLU A 19 42.14 17.98 10.74
C GLU A 19 43.22 17.01 10.22
N GLY A 20 43.15 16.70 8.93
CA GLY A 20 44.08 15.77 8.27
C GLY A 20 43.92 14.30 8.66
N LYS A 21 42.89 13.93 9.42
CA LYS A 21 42.54 12.53 9.76
C LYS A 21 41.28 12.10 9.02
N GLU A 22 41.26 10.84 8.59
CA GLU A 22 40.08 10.24 7.95
C GLU A 22 39.16 9.58 8.99
N TYR A 23 37.86 9.79 8.82
CA TYR A 23 36.80 9.22 9.64
C TYR A 23 35.83 8.42 8.76
N ASN A 24 35.57 7.17 9.13
CA ASN A 24 34.67 6.25 8.41
C ASN A 24 33.28 6.14 9.05
N GLU A 25 33.08 6.84 10.16
CA GLU A 25 31.84 6.87 10.93
C GLU A 25 31.64 8.25 11.54
N CYS A 26 30.50 8.46 12.18
CA CYS A 26 30.22 9.70 12.90
C CYS A 26 31.18 9.86 14.08
N THR A 27 31.66 11.07 14.31
CA THR A 27 32.65 11.37 15.35
C THR A 27 32.20 12.56 16.20
N ASP A 28 32.67 12.62 17.44
CA ASP A 28 32.57 13.80 18.32
C ASP A 28 33.84 14.66 18.29
N ALA A 29 34.83 14.31 17.44
CA ALA A 29 36.06 15.05 17.30
C ALA A 29 35.81 16.55 17.04
N GLY A 30 36.56 17.41 17.70
CA GLY A 30 36.39 18.87 17.61
C GLY A 30 35.23 19.42 18.46
N ARG A 31 34.53 18.58 19.25
CA ARG A 31 33.42 19.01 20.12
C ARG A 31 33.62 18.55 21.55
N SER A 32 33.14 19.35 22.50
CA SER A 32 33.19 19.05 23.94
C SER A 32 31.86 18.55 24.51
N ASP A 33 30.78 18.60 23.73
CA ASP A 33 29.44 18.18 24.13
C ASP A 33 29.13 16.71 23.83
N GLY A 34 30.06 16.00 23.16
CA GLY A 34 29.87 14.60 22.78
C GLY A 34 28.83 14.40 21.68
N TRP A 35 28.49 15.44 20.91
CA TRP A 35 27.54 15.31 19.80
C TRP A 35 28.24 14.73 18.58
N LEU A 36 27.75 13.57 18.12
CA LEU A 36 28.25 12.91 16.93
C LEU A 36 27.83 13.65 15.67
N TRP A 37 28.80 13.94 14.81
CA TRP A 37 28.61 14.61 13.54
C TRP A 37 29.38 13.88 12.43
N CYS A 38 29.00 14.17 11.19
CA CYS A 38 29.72 13.73 10.00
C CYS A 38 29.81 14.86 8.99
N ALA A 39 30.82 14.81 8.12
CA ALA A 39 30.85 15.66 6.96
C ALA A 39 29.89 15.17 5.87
N THR A 40 29.39 16.10 5.06
CA THR A 40 28.56 15.79 3.89
C THR A 40 29.34 15.92 2.58
N THR A 41 30.66 16.04 2.67
CA THR A 41 31.62 16.01 1.56
C THR A 41 32.86 15.22 1.99
N ALA A 42 33.73 14.86 1.03
CA ALA A 42 34.91 14.05 1.31
C ALA A 42 36.00 14.82 2.08
N ASP A 43 36.11 16.14 1.91
CA ASP A 43 37.09 16.97 2.61
C ASP A 43 36.40 18.09 3.40
N PHE A 44 36.13 17.83 4.69
CA PHE A 44 35.56 18.83 5.57
C PHE A 44 36.54 19.98 5.84
N ASP A 45 37.85 19.73 5.80
CA ASP A 45 38.84 20.78 6.01
C ASP A 45 38.74 21.88 4.94
N ALA A 46 38.33 21.52 3.72
CA ALA A 46 38.07 22.44 2.64
C ALA A 46 36.63 23.00 2.65
N ASP A 47 35.63 22.12 2.70
CA ASP A 47 34.24 22.52 2.40
C ASP A 47 33.45 23.02 3.62
N LYS A 48 33.86 22.59 4.83
CA LYS A 48 33.21 22.94 6.11
C LYS A 48 31.71 22.60 6.17
N LEU A 49 31.24 21.63 5.39
CA LEU A 49 29.85 21.17 5.38
C LEU A 49 29.66 19.94 6.29
N TYR A 50 28.75 20.06 7.27
CA TYR A 50 28.45 19.01 8.23
C TYR A 50 26.99 19.00 8.66
N GLY A 51 26.62 17.92 9.35
CA GLY A 51 25.45 17.90 10.21
C GLY A 51 25.57 16.81 11.27
N PHE A 52 24.62 16.77 12.20
CA PHE A 52 24.62 15.81 13.29
C PHE A 52 24.11 14.45 12.83
N CYS A 53 24.72 13.39 13.35
CA CYS A 53 24.28 12.05 13.04
C CYS A 53 23.06 11.69 13.89
N PRO A 54 21.99 11.17 13.26
CA PRO A 54 20.85 10.65 13.99
C PRO A 54 21.24 9.37 14.74
N LEU A 55 20.80 9.26 15.98
CA LEU A 55 20.98 8.06 16.80
C LEU A 55 19.65 7.32 16.96
N ILE A 56 19.67 6.00 16.73
CA ILE A 56 18.45 5.16 16.74
C ILE A 56 17.73 5.22 18.09
N ASN A 57 18.47 5.29 19.18
CA ASN A 57 17.95 5.27 20.55
C ASN A 57 17.81 6.67 21.17
N ASP A 58 18.07 7.73 20.42
CA ASP A 58 17.89 9.09 20.92
C ASP A 58 16.42 9.50 20.82
N THR A 59 15.86 9.89 21.97
CA THR A 59 14.50 10.41 22.13
C THR A 59 14.50 11.74 22.89
N GLU A 60 15.66 12.31 23.20
CA GLU A 60 15.76 13.47 24.08
C GLU A 60 16.37 14.70 23.39
N ARG A 61 17.34 14.53 22.49
CA ARG A 61 18.11 15.68 21.96
C ARG A 61 17.36 16.44 20.87
N PHE A 62 16.79 15.70 19.92
CA PHE A 62 16.13 16.25 18.73
C PHE A 62 14.61 16.02 18.72
N TRP A 63 14.08 15.44 19.79
CA TRP A 63 12.70 15.01 19.87
C TRP A 63 11.96 15.77 20.96
N THR A 64 10.72 16.14 20.67
CA THR A 64 9.78 16.71 21.63
C THR A 64 8.73 15.66 21.94
N GLU A 65 8.58 15.31 23.22
CA GLU A 65 7.55 14.39 23.69
C GLU A 65 6.24 15.14 23.96
N ASP A 66 5.14 14.60 23.43
CA ASP A 66 3.81 14.88 23.95
C ASP A 66 3.56 14.03 25.18
N VAL A 67 3.70 14.62 26.35
CA VAL A 67 3.56 13.97 27.67
C VAL A 67 2.19 13.28 27.84
N SER A 68 1.15 13.72 27.12
CA SER A 68 -0.18 13.11 27.22
C SER A 68 -0.30 11.79 26.47
N THR A 69 0.46 11.61 25.39
CA THR A 69 0.38 10.43 24.52
C THR A 69 1.65 9.58 24.53
N GLY A 70 2.77 10.11 25.04
CA GLY A 70 4.10 9.51 24.98
C GLY A 70 4.69 9.46 23.57
N ILE A 71 4.10 10.19 22.61
CA ILE A 71 4.57 10.24 21.23
C ILE A 71 5.66 11.30 21.11
N HIS A 72 6.72 10.96 20.39
CA HIS A 72 7.86 11.85 20.16
C HIS A 72 7.81 12.41 18.74
N TYR A 73 8.07 13.71 18.59
CA TYR A 73 8.10 14.41 17.31
C TYR A 73 9.44 15.11 17.08
N GLN A 74 9.99 15.02 15.86
CA GLN A 74 11.23 15.70 15.47
C GLN A 74 10.95 16.63 14.30
N ILE A 75 11.17 17.94 14.49
CA ILE A 75 10.93 18.98 13.47
C ILE A 75 12.27 19.36 12.83
N ASN A 76 12.49 18.91 11.59
CA ASN A 76 13.72 19.14 10.84
C ASN A 76 13.56 20.35 9.92
N SER A 77 13.56 21.56 10.50
CA SER A 77 13.30 22.82 9.80
C SER A 77 14.47 23.36 8.97
N GLU A 78 15.70 23.01 9.33
CA GLU A 78 16.92 23.38 8.60
C GLU A 78 17.25 22.44 7.43
N SER A 79 16.45 21.38 7.25
CA SER A 79 16.64 20.41 6.17
C SER A 79 15.96 20.82 4.87
N ALA A 80 16.53 20.41 3.74
CA ALA A 80 15.95 20.60 2.42
C ALA A 80 15.97 19.28 1.62
N LEU A 81 15.06 18.37 1.98
CA LEU A 81 14.99 17.02 1.42
C LEU A 81 13.72 16.81 0.58
N THR A 82 13.81 15.92 -0.41
CA THR A 82 12.62 15.39 -1.09
C THR A 82 11.76 14.56 -0.14
N TRP A 83 10.49 14.34 -0.47
CA TRP A 83 9.59 13.56 0.40
C TRP A 83 10.15 12.16 0.70
N HIS A 84 10.68 11.48 -0.33
CA HIS A 84 11.29 10.15 -0.17
C HIS A 84 12.56 10.17 0.68
N GLN A 85 13.41 11.20 0.55
CA GLN A 85 14.61 11.35 1.37
C GLN A 85 14.26 11.66 2.83
N ALA A 86 13.28 12.54 3.06
CA ALA A 86 12.76 12.85 4.38
C ALA A 86 12.20 11.60 5.07
N ARG A 87 11.43 10.78 4.33
CA ARG A 87 10.95 9.48 4.81
C ARG A 87 12.07 8.56 5.27
N LYS A 88 13.08 8.35 4.41
CA LYS A 88 14.26 7.54 4.76
C LYS A 88 15.00 8.09 5.98
N SER A 89 15.05 9.41 6.14
CA SER A 89 15.66 10.07 7.31
C SER A 89 14.90 9.80 8.62
N CYS A 90 13.57 9.67 8.58
CA CYS A 90 12.78 9.23 9.74
C CYS A 90 12.95 7.71 9.99
N GLN A 91 12.90 6.90 8.94
CA GLN A 91 12.99 5.43 9.04
C GLN A 91 14.32 4.95 9.64
N GLN A 92 15.46 5.56 9.27
CA GLN A 92 16.76 5.27 9.89
C GLN A 92 16.81 5.54 11.40
N GLN A 93 15.80 6.23 11.97
CA GLN A 93 15.66 6.55 13.40
C GLN A 93 14.58 5.72 14.10
N ASN A 94 14.11 4.62 13.50
CA ASN A 94 12.94 3.84 13.96
C ASN A 94 11.67 4.71 14.13
N ALA A 95 11.49 5.66 13.23
CA ALA A 95 10.35 6.55 13.17
C ALA A 95 9.77 6.56 11.75
N GLU A 96 8.67 7.27 11.56
CA GLU A 96 8.08 7.50 10.23
C GLU A 96 7.79 8.99 10.05
N LEU A 97 7.56 9.44 8.81
CA LEU A 97 7.01 10.77 8.59
C LEU A 97 5.70 10.96 9.36
N LEU A 98 5.45 12.19 9.80
CA LEU A 98 4.29 12.55 10.62
C LEU A 98 2.98 12.05 10.01
N SER A 99 2.25 11.22 10.77
CA SER A 99 0.86 10.89 10.52
C SER A 99 -0.03 11.56 11.56
N ILE A 100 -1.20 12.06 11.14
CA ILE A 100 -2.16 12.71 12.04
C ILE A 100 -3.49 12.01 11.90
N THR A 101 -3.88 11.30 12.95
CA THR A 101 -5.10 10.50 12.96
C THR A 101 -6.16 11.07 13.90
N GLU A 102 -5.79 12.05 14.73
CA GLU A 102 -6.59 12.58 15.82
C GLU A 102 -6.60 14.12 15.81
N ILE A 103 -7.71 14.73 16.23
CA ILE A 103 -7.88 16.19 16.24
C ILE A 103 -6.93 16.86 17.27
N HIS A 104 -6.71 16.23 18.42
CA HIS A 104 -5.81 16.78 19.45
C HIS A 104 -4.34 16.79 18.99
N GLU A 105 -3.91 15.77 18.25
CA GLU A 105 -2.58 15.70 17.65
C GLU A 105 -2.37 16.84 16.65
N GLN A 106 -3.36 17.12 15.79
CA GLN A 106 -3.30 18.24 14.85
C GLN A 106 -3.11 19.59 15.57
N ALA A 107 -3.80 19.81 16.69
CA ALA A 107 -3.67 21.04 17.47
C ALA A 107 -2.27 21.15 18.10
N TYR A 108 -1.77 20.06 18.70
CA TYR A 108 -0.46 20.01 19.33
C TYR A 108 0.67 20.29 18.32
N ILE A 109 0.68 19.61 17.17
CA ILE A 109 1.67 19.86 16.12
C ILE A 109 1.56 21.26 15.55
N GLY A 110 0.32 21.76 15.37
CA GLY A 110 0.08 23.12 14.91
C GLY A 110 0.74 24.16 15.82
N GLU A 111 0.65 23.98 17.13
CA GLU A 111 1.31 24.84 18.11
C GLU A 111 2.83 24.73 18.07
N LEU A 112 3.39 23.52 17.89
CA LEU A 112 4.84 23.33 17.78
C LEU A 112 5.44 24.05 16.57
N ILE A 113 4.70 24.10 15.45
CA ILE A 113 5.23 24.68 14.21
C ILE A 113 4.78 26.13 13.94
N LYS A 114 4.00 26.74 14.84
CA LYS A 114 3.33 28.04 14.58
C LYS A 114 4.27 29.20 14.22
N ASN A 115 5.51 29.15 14.72
CA ASN A 115 6.49 30.21 14.49
C ASN A 115 7.26 30.07 13.17
N PHE A 116 7.08 28.95 12.44
CA PHE A 116 7.72 28.77 11.14
C PHE A 116 6.91 29.43 10.03
N SER A 117 7.61 29.85 8.97
CA SER A 117 7.01 30.60 7.85
C SER A 117 6.96 29.79 6.54
N PHE A 118 7.32 28.51 6.59
CA PHE A 118 7.43 27.59 5.45
C PHE A 118 6.78 26.24 5.77
N PRO A 119 6.32 25.50 4.74
CA PRO A 119 5.67 24.22 4.92
C PRO A 119 6.65 23.09 5.22
N PHE A 120 6.15 22.02 5.84
CA PHE A 120 6.91 20.81 6.17
C PHE A 120 6.32 19.59 5.48
N TRP A 121 7.17 18.67 5.03
CA TRP A 121 6.73 17.33 4.64
C TRP A 121 6.11 16.59 5.82
N ILE A 122 4.98 15.95 5.54
CA ILE A 122 4.29 15.00 6.41
C ILE A 122 4.11 13.68 5.66
N GLY A 123 3.71 12.61 6.35
CA GLY A 123 3.61 11.27 5.76
C GLY A 123 2.46 11.08 4.77
N LEU A 124 1.61 12.09 4.58
CA LEU A 124 0.44 12.02 3.71
C LEU A 124 0.87 11.93 2.24
N ASN A 125 0.35 10.95 1.51
CA ASN A 125 0.73 10.73 0.11
C ASN A 125 -0.38 10.00 -0.66
N ALA A 126 -0.31 10.08 -2.00
CA ALA A 126 -1.13 9.34 -2.94
C ALA A 126 -0.22 8.61 -3.95
N LEU A 127 0.83 7.94 -3.42
CA LEU A 127 1.86 7.29 -4.23
C LEU A 127 1.39 5.96 -4.83
N ASN A 128 0.41 5.29 -4.23
CA ASN A 128 -0.27 4.17 -4.87
C ASN A 128 -1.32 4.72 -5.84
N PHE A 129 -1.04 4.56 -7.14
CA PHE A 129 -1.78 5.22 -8.22
C PHE A 129 -3.26 4.81 -8.33
N ASN A 130 -3.59 3.62 -7.82
CA ASN A 130 -4.94 3.06 -7.87
C ASN A 130 -5.75 3.34 -6.58
N SER A 131 -5.09 3.80 -5.51
CA SER A 131 -5.74 4.17 -4.25
C SER A 131 -5.84 5.69 -4.05
N GLY A 132 -6.58 6.07 -3.00
CA GLY A 132 -6.67 7.44 -2.50
C GLY A 132 -5.49 7.84 -1.63
N TRP A 133 -5.70 8.92 -0.88
CA TRP A 133 -4.71 9.44 0.08
C TRP A 133 -4.50 8.46 1.25
N GLN A 134 -3.25 8.31 1.66
CA GLN A 134 -2.83 7.43 2.74
C GLN A 134 -1.65 8.03 3.52
N TRP A 135 -1.46 7.60 4.76
CA TRP A 135 -0.27 7.93 5.54
C TRP A 135 0.84 6.90 5.29
N ALA A 136 2.08 7.37 5.21
CA ALA A 136 3.26 6.53 5.34
C ALA A 136 3.23 5.75 6.67
N GLY A 137 3.74 4.52 6.66
CA GLY A 137 3.74 3.64 7.85
C GLY A 137 2.38 3.07 8.23
N GLY A 138 1.38 3.12 7.34
CA GLY A 138 0.11 2.39 7.49
C GLY A 138 -0.89 2.98 8.48
N SER A 139 -0.66 4.20 8.99
CA SER A 139 -1.68 4.87 9.82
C SER A 139 -2.96 5.15 9.01
N PRO A 140 -4.16 5.00 9.58
CA PRO A 140 -5.42 5.17 8.85
C PRO A 140 -5.64 6.64 8.46
N PHE A 141 -6.04 6.88 7.21
CA PHE A 141 -6.41 8.21 6.73
C PHE A 141 -7.87 8.51 7.08
N ARG A 142 -8.13 8.71 8.38
CA ARG A 142 -9.49 8.88 8.95
C ARG A 142 -9.84 10.32 9.34
N TYR A 143 -8.87 11.22 9.34
CA TYR A 143 -9.03 12.62 9.71
C TYR A 143 -8.55 13.50 8.56
N LEU A 144 -9.33 14.50 8.18
CA LEU A 144 -9.03 15.42 7.07
C LEU A 144 -8.89 16.85 7.58
N ASN A 145 -7.80 17.52 7.23
CA ASN A 145 -7.57 18.93 7.54
C ASN A 145 -6.97 19.71 6.36
N TRP A 146 -7.51 19.51 5.16
CA TRP A 146 -7.03 20.19 3.96
C TRP A 146 -7.23 21.71 4.03
N ALA A 147 -6.29 22.44 3.41
CA ALA A 147 -6.43 23.86 3.16
C ALA A 147 -7.51 24.12 2.09
N PRO A 148 -8.18 25.27 2.08
CA PRO A 148 -9.10 25.63 1.02
C PRO A 148 -8.44 25.47 -0.37
N GLY A 149 -9.11 24.75 -1.27
CA GLY A 149 -8.61 24.43 -2.62
C GLY A 149 -7.64 23.23 -2.69
N SER A 150 -7.24 22.67 -1.56
CA SER A 150 -6.49 21.40 -1.47
C SER A 150 -7.41 20.22 -1.16
N PRO A 151 -7.09 18.98 -1.60
CA PRO A 151 -5.95 18.66 -2.46
C PRO A 151 -6.14 19.22 -3.88
N PHE A 152 -5.11 19.87 -4.41
CA PHE A 152 -5.03 20.30 -5.80
C PHE A 152 -5.12 19.08 -6.71
N LEU A 153 -5.96 19.16 -7.74
CA LEU A 153 -6.16 18.08 -8.71
C LEU A 153 -5.08 18.04 -9.81
N LEU A 154 -3.99 18.80 -9.66
CA LEU A 154 -2.91 18.84 -10.64
C LEU A 154 -2.10 17.54 -10.62
N PRO A 155 -1.81 16.93 -11.79
CA PRO A 155 -0.98 15.73 -11.89
C PRO A 155 0.39 15.89 -11.23
N GLY A 156 0.85 14.82 -10.57
CA GLY A 156 2.17 14.76 -9.95
C GLY A 156 2.31 15.48 -8.60
N LYS A 157 1.28 16.20 -8.12
CA LYS A 157 1.25 16.72 -6.74
C LYS A 157 0.64 15.70 -5.78
N ILE A 158 1.40 14.66 -5.47
CA ILE A 158 0.90 13.49 -4.73
C ILE A 158 1.52 13.32 -3.34
N CYS A 159 2.28 14.32 -2.85
CA CYS A 159 2.85 14.32 -1.50
C CYS A 159 2.29 15.48 -0.67
N GLY A 160 1.89 15.20 0.56
CA GLY A 160 1.28 16.16 1.47
C GLY A 160 2.31 16.96 2.28
N VAL A 161 2.00 18.24 2.47
CA VAL A 161 2.72 19.15 3.35
C VAL A 161 1.77 19.75 4.38
N MET A 162 2.30 20.08 5.55
CA MET A 162 1.61 20.92 6.52
C MET A 162 2.13 22.36 6.44
N ASN A 163 1.24 23.33 6.33
CA ASN A 163 1.62 24.73 6.17
C ASN A 163 1.27 25.58 7.42
N PRO A 164 2.27 26.01 8.22
CA PRO A 164 2.05 26.87 9.38
C PRO A 164 1.29 28.16 9.07
N LYS A 165 1.56 28.80 7.91
CA LYS A 165 0.90 30.05 7.49
C LYS A 165 -0.58 29.88 7.17
N LYS A 166 -1.06 28.64 7.01
CA LYS A 166 -2.46 28.29 6.79
C LYS A 166 -3.05 27.59 8.00
N ASN A 167 -2.66 27.99 9.21
CA ASN A 167 -3.10 27.39 10.48
C ASN A 167 -2.85 25.88 10.53
N ALA A 168 -1.64 25.46 10.11
CA ALA A 168 -1.23 24.07 10.07
C ALA A 168 -2.15 23.14 9.23
N LYS A 169 -2.90 23.69 8.27
CA LYS A 169 -3.69 22.92 7.31
C LYS A 169 -2.80 22.26 6.26
N TRP A 170 -3.34 21.22 5.63
CA TRP A 170 -2.59 20.38 4.69
C TRP A 170 -2.76 20.86 3.25
N GLU A 171 -1.69 20.75 2.47
CA GLU A 171 -1.67 21.00 1.03
C GLU A 171 -0.91 19.86 0.35
N ASN A 172 -1.05 19.70 -0.96
CA ASN A 172 -0.28 18.73 -1.73
C ASN A 172 0.70 19.41 -2.70
N GLN A 173 1.88 18.81 -2.82
CA GLN A 173 2.98 19.30 -3.65
C GLN A 173 3.65 18.15 -4.39
N ALA A 174 4.51 18.49 -5.36
CA ALA A 174 5.33 17.52 -6.06
C ALA A 174 6.39 16.95 -5.11
N CYS A 175 6.51 15.62 -5.04
CA CYS A 175 7.35 14.92 -4.08
C CYS A 175 8.86 15.22 -4.19
N ASN A 176 9.28 15.79 -5.33
CA ASN A 176 10.67 16.19 -5.61
C ASN A 176 11.03 17.58 -5.08
N GLN A 177 10.07 18.35 -4.55
CA GLN A 177 10.37 19.61 -3.86
C GLN A 177 11.26 19.33 -2.63
N ARG A 178 12.13 20.28 -2.30
CA ARG A 178 13.05 20.16 -1.16
C ARG A 178 12.57 21.03 -0.02
N LEU A 179 12.09 20.40 1.06
CA LEU A 179 11.51 21.06 2.22
C LEU A 179 12.05 20.46 3.52
N GLY A 180 11.81 21.16 4.62
CA GLY A 180 11.89 20.57 5.96
C GLY A 180 10.81 19.51 6.16
N TYR A 181 10.94 18.69 7.19
CA TYR A 181 10.04 17.55 7.42
C TYR A 181 9.83 17.28 8.91
N ILE A 182 8.77 16.56 9.24
CA ILE A 182 8.45 16.18 10.62
C ILE A 182 8.43 14.65 10.72
N CYS A 183 9.22 14.10 11.65
CA CYS A 183 9.14 12.68 12.02
C CYS A 183 8.26 12.49 13.25
N LYS A 184 7.60 11.35 13.31
CA LYS A 184 6.81 10.86 14.44
C LYS A 184 7.33 9.49 14.87
N LYS A 185 7.62 9.35 16.16
CA LYS A 185 8.08 8.11 16.77
C LYS A 185 7.13 7.74 17.90
N ARG A 186 6.51 6.57 17.78
CA ARG A 186 5.69 5.99 18.86
C ARG A 186 6.58 5.08 19.69
N ASN A 187 6.42 5.11 21.02
CA ASN A 187 6.97 4.04 21.85
C ASN A 187 6.27 2.75 21.44
N PHE A 188 7.03 1.81 20.87
CA PHE A 188 6.53 0.49 20.48
C PHE A 188 6.14 -0.28 21.75
N SER A 189 4.98 0.02 22.32
CA SER A 189 4.30 -0.93 23.18
C SER A 189 3.82 -2.03 22.26
N SER A 190 4.50 -3.16 22.31
CA SER A 190 4.29 -4.38 21.56
C SER A 190 2.89 -4.95 21.82
N LYS A 191 1.86 -4.31 21.25
CA LYS A 191 0.59 -4.95 20.91
C LYS A 191 0.58 -5.05 19.40
N SER A 192 1.16 -6.14 18.91
CA SER A 192 0.95 -6.57 17.55
C SER A 192 -0.53 -6.85 17.34
N ASP A 193 -1.07 -6.52 16.16
CA ASP A 193 -2.37 -7.03 15.66
C ASP A 193 -2.35 -8.56 15.42
N ILE A 194 -1.33 -9.26 15.91
CA ILE A 194 -1.25 -10.71 15.93
C ILE A 194 -2.27 -11.20 16.96
N ILE A 195 -3.41 -11.65 16.44
CA ILE A 195 -4.38 -12.43 17.17
C ILE A 195 -3.64 -13.68 17.70
N PRO A 196 -3.59 -13.91 19.03
CA PRO A 196 -3.03 -15.13 19.59
C PRO A 196 -3.66 -16.35 18.92
N LYS A 197 -2.89 -17.43 18.72
CA LYS A 197 -3.38 -18.65 18.07
C LYS A 197 -4.64 -19.21 18.76
N GLU A 198 -4.83 -18.88 20.04
CA GLU A 198 -6.02 -19.15 20.84
C GLU A 198 -7.32 -18.44 20.40
N GLU A 199 -7.26 -17.37 19.61
CA GLU A 199 -8.43 -16.58 19.13
C GLU A 199 -8.85 -16.94 17.68
N LEU A 200 -8.03 -17.68 16.94
CA LEU A 200 -8.41 -18.31 15.64
C LEU A 200 -9.23 -19.60 15.85
N ARG A 201 -10.07 -19.64 16.89
CA ARG A 201 -10.97 -20.78 17.15
C ARG A 201 -12.09 -20.81 16.12
N ALA A 202 -12.52 -22.01 15.76
CA ALA A 202 -13.70 -22.19 14.93
C ALA A 202 -14.91 -21.58 15.65
N ILE A 203 -15.55 -20.63 15.00
CA ILE A 203 -16.77 -19.99 15.49
C ILE A 203 -17.95 -20.46 14.65
N LYS A 204 -19.10 -20.65 15.32
CA LYS A 204 -20.34 -21.01 14.64
C LYS A 204 -21.18 -19.75 14.46
N CYS A 205 -21.56 -19.48 13.22
CA CYS A 205 -22.47 -18.40 12.87
C CYS A 205 -23.86 -18.96 12.59
N THR A 206 -24.88 -18.13 12.73
CA THR A 206 -26.25 -18.44 12.29
C THR A 206 -26.30 -18.65 10.78
N ASP A 207 -27.23 -19.47 10.30
CA ASP A 207 -27.39 -19.72 8.86
C ASP A 207 -27.46 -18.42 8.05
N GLY A 208 -26.74 -18.38 6.93
CA GLY A 208 -26.59 -17.18 6.09
C GLY A 208 -25.44 -16.24 6.48
N TRP A 209 -24.74 -16.50 7.59
CA TRP A 209 -23.58 -15.71 8.01
C TRP A 209 -22.27 -16.48 7.86
N LEU A 210 -21.23 -15.82 7.33
CA LEU A 210 -19.90 -16.40 7.17
C LEU A 210 -18.98 -16.06 8.35
N PRO A 211 -18.33 -17.05 8.98
CA PRO A 211 -17.37 -16.83 10.05
C PRO A 211 -16.03 -16.35 9.51
N TYR A 212 -15.45 -15.33 10.15
CA TYR A 212 -14.08 -14.89 9.90
C TYR A 212 -13.49 -14.21 11.13
N ALA A 213 -12.27 -14.60 11.52
CA ALA A 213 -11.49 -13.96 12.60
C ALA A 213 -12.30 -13.59 13.87
N GLY A 214 -13.08 -14.55 14.39
CA GLY A 214 -13.88 -14.35 15.61
C GLY A 214 -15.18 -13.56 15.43
N HIS A 215 -15.58 -13.23 14.20
CA HIS A 215 -16.80 -12.50 13.87
C HIS A 215 -17.61 -13.21 12.78
N CYS A 216 -18.90 -12.87 12.68
CA CYS A 216 -19.80 -13.35 11.64
C CYS A 216 -20.17 -12.19 10.71
N TYR A 217 -20.12 -12.42 9.39
CA TYR A 217 -20.42 -11.41 8.38
C TYR A 217 -21.56 -11.86 7.47
N SER A 218 -22.35 -10.92 6.98
CA SER A 218 -23.39 -11.18 6.00
C SER A 218 -23.50 -10.01 5.03
N LEU A 219 -23.46 -10.31 3.72
CA LEU A 219 -23.73 -9.34 2.66
C LEU A 219 -25.23 -9.36 2.35
N GLN A 220 -25.84 -8.17 2.37
CA GLN A 220 -27.25 -7.96 2.09
C GLN A 220 -27.40 -7.28 0.73
N GLN A 221 -28.12 -7.93 -0.19
CA GLN A 221 -28.38 -7.40 -1.54
C GLN A 221 -29.55 -6.39 -1.56
N GLU A 222 -30.36 -6.34 -0.51
CA GLU A 222 -31.45 -5.37 -0.37
C GLU A 222 -30.89 -3.95 -0.32
N LEU A 223 -31.43 -3.05 -1.14
CA LEU A 223 -30.94 -1.67 -1.22
C LEU A 223 -31.58 -0.82 -0.12
N LYS A 224 -30.75 -0.21 0.74
CA LYS A 224 -31.18 0.66 1.83
C LYS A 224 -30.33 1.91 1.94
N THR A 225 -30.90 2.96 2.54
CA THR A 225 -30.11 4.11 3.00
C THR A 225 -29.13 3.65 4.08
N TRP A 226 -28.06 4.39 4.33
CA TRP A 226 -27.06 4.00 5.31
C TRP A 226 -27.67 3.79 6.72
N LYS A 227 -28.58 4.67 7.13
CA LYS A 227 -29.26 4.60 8.44
C LYS A 227 -30.22 3.41 8.54
N ASP A 228 -30.95 3.10 7.47
CA ASP A 228 -31.85 1.95 7.42
C ASP A 228 -31.06 0.63 7.36
N ALA A 229 -29.93 0.61 6.64
CA ALA A 229 -28.99 -0.51 6.61
C ALA A 229 -28.41 -0.78 8.00
N LEU A 230 -27.97 0.27 8.71
CA LEU A 230 -27.52 0.18 10.10
C LEU A 230 -28.61 -0.41 11.00
N THR A 231 -29.83 0.10 10.92
CA THR A 231 -30.97 -0.41 11.68
C THR A 231 -31.24 -1.89 11.36
N SER A 232 -31.13 -2.27 10.08
CA SER A 232 -31.29 -3.65 9.60
C SER A 232 -30.24 -4.60 10.20
N CYS A 233 -28.98 -4.16 10.29
CA CYS A 233 -27.92 -4.95 10.93
C CYS A 233 -28.12 -5.03 12.46
N LYS A 234 -28.53 -3.93 13.11
CA LYS A 234 -28.83 -3.89 14.55
C LYS A 234 -29.97 -4.84 14.93
N ASN A 235 -31.00 -4.95 14.09
CA ASN A 235 -32.10 -5.91 14.28
C ASN A 235 -31.67 -7.38 14.19
N GLN A 236 -30.46 -7.66 13.70
CA GLN A 236 -29.87 -9.01 13.62
C GLN A 236 -28.73 -9.19 14.64
N ASP A 237 -28.75 -8.41 15.72
CA ASP A 237 -27.74 -8.36 16.80
C ASP A 237 -26.32 -8.04 16.30
N GLY A 238 -26.23 -7.29 15.19
CA GLY A 238 -24.98 -6.87 14.59
C GLY A 238 -24.87 -5.37 14.40
N ASP A 239 -23.92 -4.97 13.57
CA ASP A 239 -23.71 -3.59 13.11
C ASP A 239 -23.35 -3.62 11.62
N LEU A 240 -23.29 -2.45 10.98
CA LEU A 240 -22.58 -2.35 9.70
C LEU A 240 -21.11 -2.74 9.89
N ALA A 241 -20.53 -3.39 8.89
CA ALA A 241 -19.20 -3.96 9.02
C ALA A 241 -18.12 -2.89 9.21
N SER A 242 -17.35 -3.06 10.28
CA SER A 242 -16.05 -2.45 10.53
C SER A 242 -14.92 -3.31 9.94
N VAL A 243 -13.86 -2.66 9.46
CA VAL A 243 -12.68 -3.32 8.85
C VAL A 243 -11.39 -2.79 9.47
N HIS A 244 -10.59 -3.67 10.06
CA HIS A 244 -9.45 -3.28 10.91
C HIS A 244 -8.08 -3.62 10.36
N ASN A 245 -7.99 -4.45 9.32
CA ASN A 245 -6.74 -4.85 8.72
C ASN A 245 -6.95 -5.37 7.28
N ILE A 246 -5.84 -5.56 6.58
CA ILE A 246 -5.84 -6.03 5.20
C ILE A 246 -6.41 -7.44 5.04
N ALA A 247 -6.33 -8.30 6.07
CA ALA A 247 -6.85 -9.66 6.00
C ALA A 247 -8.38 -9.69 6.05
N GLU A 248 -8.98 -8.93 6.97
CA GLU A 248 -10.44 -8.72 7.02
C GLU A 248 -10.95 -8.09 5.72
N TYR A 249 -10.30 -7.03 5.23
CA TYR A 249 -10.61 -6.45 3.92
C TYR A 249 -10.57 -7.49 2.80
N SER A 250 -9.53 -8.33 2.77
CA SER A 250 -9.39 -9.35 1.74
C SER A 250 -10.43 -10.47 1.85
N PHE A 251 -10.91 -10.78 3.06
CA PHE A 251 -12.03 -11.69 3.28
C PHE A 251 -13.34 -11.14 2.69
N LEU A 252 -13.63 -9.85 2.91
CA LEU A 252 -14.82 -9.19 2.34
C LEU A 252 -14.85 -9.32 0.81
N LEU A 253 -13.70 -9.11 0.16
CA LEU A 253 -13.58 -9.18 -1.30
C LEU A 253 -13.70 -10.60 -1.86
N SER A 254 -13.07 -11.56 -1.20
CA SER A 254 -12.85 -12.89 -1.78
C SER A 254 -13.89 -13.93 -1.37
N GLN A 255 -14.44 -13.86 -0.15
CA GLN A 255 -15.27 -14.93 0.41
C GLN A 255 -16.73 -14.54 0.62
N LEU A 256 -17.04 -13.25 0.77
CA LEU A 256 -18.39 -12.79 1.11
C LEU A 256 -19.36 -12.71 -0.08
N GLY A 257 -18.89 -13.05 -1.29
CA GLY A 257 -19.68 -12.98 -2.53
C GLY A 257 -19.76 -11.59 -3.16
N TYR A 258 -18.83 -10.70 -2.81
CA TYR A 258 -18.70 -9.37 -3.40
C TYR A 258 -18.54 -9.42 -4.92
N LYS A 259 -19.23 -8.53 -5.65
CA LYS A 259 -19.03 -8.35 -7.08
C LYS A 259 -18.50 -6.94 -7.39
N PRO A 260 -17.56 -6.79 -8.34
CA PRO A 260 -17.00 -5.50 -8.76
C PRO A 260 -18.04 -4.45 -9.19
N THR A 261 -19.21 -4.88 -9.66
CA THR A 261 -20.32 -4.03 -10.11
C THR A 261 -21.21 -3.53 -8.97
N GLU A 262 -21.02 -4.05 -7.75
CA GLU A 262 -21.83 -3.71 -6.58
C GLU A 262 -21.15 -2.62 -5.76
N GLU A 263 -21.98 -1.76 -5.16
CA GLU A 263 -21.58 -0.79 -4.14
C GLU A 263 -22.25 -1.19 -2.82
N LEU A 264 -21.46 -1.30 -1.76
CA LEU A 264 -21.93 -1.83 -0.48
C LEU A 264 -21.60 -0.88 0.67
N TRP A 265 -22.57 -0.51 1.48
CA TRP A 265 -22.36 0.28 2.69
C TRP A 265 -21.48 -0.47 3.70
N LEU A 266 -20.53 0.29 4.26
CA LEU A 266 -19.73 -0.08 5.43
C LEU A 266 -20.14 0.80 6.62
N GLY A 267 -19.69 0.44 7.83
CA GLY A 267 -20.01 1.21 9.04
C GLY A 267 -19.25 2.54 9.18
N LEU A 268 -18.32 2.85 8.27
CA LEU A 268 -17.48 4.05 8.37
C LEU A 268 -18.27 5.29 7.95
N ASN A 269 -18.22 6.33 8.76
CA ASN A 269 -18.94 7.58 8.54
C ASN A 269 -18.29 8.74 9.31
N ASP A 270 -18.57 9.99 8.95
CA ASP A 270 -18.16 11.20 9.69
C ASP A 270 -19.37 12.04 10.17
N LEU A 271 -20.54 11.38 10.31
CA LEU A 271 -21.82 12.01 10.71
C LEU A 271 -21.75 12.74 12.06
N LYS A 272 -20.92 12.26 12.99
CA LYS A 272 -20.78 12.85 14.33
C LYS A 272 -19.87 14.07 14.34
N ALA A 273 -18.82 14.03 13.53
CA ALA A 273 -17.81 15.08 13.46
C ALA A 273 -17.29 15.15 12.03
N HIS A 274 -17.72 16.17 11.31
CA HIS A 274 -17.38 16.34 9.91
C HIS A 274 -15.85 16.28 9.68
N PHE A 275 -15.42 15.55 8.66
CA PHE A 275 -14.02 15.24 8.32
C PHE A 275 -13.27 14.35 9.31
N TYR A 276 -13.97 13.71 10.25
CA TYR A 276 -13.42 12.76 11.20
C TYR A 276 -14.22 11.44 11.18
N PHE A 277 -13.69 10.46 10.45
CA PHE A 277 -14.33 9.19 10.22
C PHE A 277 -14.22 8.24 11.42
N GLU A 278 -15.36 7.65 11.81
CA GLU A 278 -15.50 6.67 12.89
C GLU A 278 -16.36 5.48 12.42
N TRP A 279 -16.16 4.31 13.04
CA TRP A 279 -17.02 3.15 12.81
C TRP A 279 -18.32 3.28 13.62
N SER A 280 -19.45 2.86 13.03
CA SER A 280 -20.77 2.82 13.68
C SER A 280 -20.84 1.89 14.90
N ASP A 281 -19.95 0.88 14.96
CA ASP A 281 -19.82 -0.06 16.07
C ASP A 281 -18.88 0.41 17.19
N GLU A 282 -18.40 1.66 17.11
CA GLU A 282 -17.50 2.31 18.07
C GLU A 282 -16.10 1.68 18.21
N THR A 283 -15.77 0.73 17.34
CA THR A 283 -14.41 0.18 17.27
C THR A 283 -13.43 1.23 16.71
N PRO A 284 -12.14 1.19 17.09
CA PRO A 284 -11.16 2.14 16.58
C PRO A 284 -10.92 1.93 15.08
N VAL A 285 -10.85 3.03 14.32
CA VAL A 285 -10.42 2.98 12.92
C VAL A 285 -8.91 2.80 12.89
N THR A 286 -8.48 1.58 12.56
CA THR A 286 -7.06 1.19 12.46
C THR A 286 -6.60 1.00 11.01
N PHE A 287 -7.54 0.94 10.07
CA PHE A 287 -7.27 0.63 8.67
C PHE A 287 -8.21 1.41 7.75
N THR A 288 -7.68 1.86 6.62
CA THR A 288 -8.45 2.55 5.57
C THR A 288 -7.92 2.18 4.19
N LYS A 289 -8.82 1.96 3.22
CA LYS A 289 -8.47 1.72 1.81
C LYS A 289 -9.32 2.57 0.88
N TRP A 290 -8.99 3.86 0.84
CA TRP A 290 -9.70 4.82 0.00
C TRP A 290 -9.49 4.62 -1.48
N GLN A 291 -10.52 4.91 -2.26
CA GLN A 291 -10.48 5.02 -3.70
C GLN A 291 -9.75 6.31 -4.10
N ARG A 292 -9.15 6.29 -5.28
CA ARG A 292 -8.51 7.47 -5.85
C ARG A 292 -9.48 8.67 -5.87
N ARG A 293 -9.02 9.80 -5.33
CA ARG A 293 -9.74 11.08 -5.15
C ARG A 293 -10.74 11.11 -3.98
N ASP A 294 -10.91 10.00 -3.26
CA ASP A 294 -11.68 9.92 -2.02
C ASP A 294 -10.77 9.90 -0.78
N PRO A 295 -11.29 10.31 0.39
CA PRO A 295 -12.57 11.01 0.61
C PRO A 295 -12.52 12.46 0.09
N THR A 296 -13.66 13.03 -0.31
CA THR A 296 -13.73 14.39 -0.86
C THR A 296 -13.84 15.45 0.25
N TYR A 297 -13.19 16.62 0.06
CA TYR A 297 -13.18 17.73 1.05
C TYR A 297 -14.10 18.90 0.64
N ARG A 298 -15.07 18.69 -0.26
CA ARG A 298 -15.77 19.81 -0.94
C ARG A 298 -17.17 20.11 -0.43
N ASN A 299 -18.02 19.11 -0.18
CA ASN A 299 -19.46 19.37 -0.04
C ASN A 299 -20.06 18.96 1.31
N GLY A 300 -19.40 18.15 2.13
CA GLY A 300 -19.93 17.72 3.44
C GLY A 300 -21.35 17.17 3.43
N LEU A 301 -21.73 16.56 2.30
CA LEU A 301 -22.98 15.85 2.10
C LEU A 301 -22.73 14.34 1.94
N GLU A 302 -21.47 13.95 1.76
CA GLU A 302 -21.03 12.58 1.49
C GLU A 302 -20.44 11.98 2.78
N ASP A 303 -21.27 11.84 3.80
CA ASP A 303 -20.80 11.51 5.15
C ASP A 303 -20.71 9.99 5.41
N CYS A 304 -21.12 9.17 4.44
CA CYS A 304 -21.21 7.72 4.55
C CYS A 304 -20.29 7.03 3.55
N VAL A 305 -19.73 5.89 3.93
CA VAL A 305 -18.70 5.21 3.14
C VAL A 305 -19.21 3.90 2.56
N ALA A 306 -18.99 3.72 1.26
CA ALA A 306 -19.29 2.50 0.53
C ALA A 306 -18.02 1.86 -0.05
N MET A 307 -18.03 0.54 -0.11
CA MET A 307 -17.05 -0.30 -0.81
C MET A 307 -17.48 -0.48 -2.27
N LYS A 308 -16.61 -0.19 -3.25
CA LYS A 308 -16.94 -0.34 -4.68
C LYS A 308 -15.74 -0.61 -5.61
N GLY A 309 -16.05 -1.06 -6.82
CA GLY A 309 -15.09 -1.32 -7.89
C GLY A 309 -14.34 -2.65 -7.75
N GLN A 310 -13.50 -2.97 -8.75
CA GLN A 310 -12.80 -4.25 -8.84
C GLN A 310 -12.01 -4.64 -7.59
N ASP A 311 -11.38 -3.65 -6.96
CA ASP A 311 -10.55 -3.83 -5.78
C ASP A 311 -11.31 -3.61 -4.47
N GLY A 312 -12.58 -3.20 -4.53
CA GLY A 312 -13.40 -2.81 -3.38
C GLY A 312 -12.82 -1.66 -2.54
N TYR A 313 -12.22 -0.66 -3.20
CA TYR A 313 -11.81 0.56 -2.51
C TYR A 313 -13.01 1.31 -1.94
N TRP A 314 -12.75 2.15 -0.95
CA TRP A 314 -13.76 2.90 -0.22
C TRP A 314 -13.97 4.29 -0.83
N SER A 315 -15.21 4.70 -0.99
CA SER A 315 -15.57 6.05 -1.42
C SER A 315 -16.60 6.66 -0.49
N THR A 316 -16.55 7.98 -0.32
CA THR A 316 -17.62 8.73 0.34
C THR A 316 -18.80 8.88 -0.60
N ASP A 317 -20.02 8.76 -0.08
CA ASP A 317 -21.26 8.93 -0.83
C ASP A 317 -22.36 9.49 0.07
N VAL A 318 -23.43 10.00 -0.52
CA VAL A 318 -24.56 10.59 0.19
C VAL A 318 -25.32 9.50 0.93
N CYS A 319 -25.50 9.65 2.24
CA CYS A 319 -26.08 8.63 3.12
C CYS A 319 -27.50 8.15 2.73
N ASP A 320 -28.26 8.99 2.01
CA ASP A 320 -29.62 8.70 1.54
C ASP A 320 -29.64 7.81 0.28
N LYS A 321 -28.49 7.54 -0.33
CA LYS A 321 -28.39 6.62 -1.47
C LYS A 321 -28.76 5.20 -1.03
N GLN A 322 -29.54 4.51 -1.85
CA GLN A 322 -29.96 3.14 -1.58
C GLN A 322 -28.94 2.15 -2.15
N LEU A 323 -28.14 1.52 -1.29
CA LEU A 323 -27.11 0.56 -1.66
C LEU A 323 -27.30 -0.76 -0.90
N GLY A 324 -26.67 -1.83 -1.39
CA GLY A 324 -26.48 -3.04 -0.60
C GLY A 324 -25.59 -2.74 0.60
N TYR A 325 -25.47 -3.67 1.54
CA TYR A 325 -24.73 -3.40 2.79
C TYR A 325 -24.15 -4.66 3.41
N ILE A 326 -23.09 -4.51 4.20
CA ILE A 326 -22.46 -5.62 4.89
C ILE A 326 -22.70 -5.47 6.40
N CYS A 327 -23.25 -6.50 7.02
CA CYS A 327 -23.40 -6.59 8.47
C CYS A 327 -22.28 -7.43 9.08
N LYS A 328 -21.85 -7.08 10.30
CA LYS A 328 -20.88 -7.79 11.14
C LYS A 328 -21.44 -7.97 12.54
N LYS A 329 -21.26 -9.14 13.14
CA LYS A 329 -21.67 -9.40 14.54
C LYS A 329 -20.75 -10.37 15.25
N LYS A 330 -20.84 -10.39 16.59
CA LYS A 330 -20.18 -11.41 17.41
C LYS A 330 -20.90 -12.77 17.24
N PRO A 331 -20.17 -13.89 17.33
CA PRO A 331 -20.75 -15.23 17.20
C PRO A 331 -21.71 -15.56 18.35
N SER A 332 -22.74 -16.36 18.06
CA SER A 332 -23.77 -16.76 19.04
C SER A 332 -23.27 -17.73 20.11
N SER A 333 -22.19 -18.49 19.83
CA SER A 333 -21.49 -19.34 20.80
C SER A 333 -20.05 -19.66 20.34
N GLN A 334 -19.16 -19.94 21.29
CA GLN A 334 -17.82 -20.47 21.00
C GLN A 334 -17.92 -21.98 20.81
N SER A 335 -17.49 -22.51 19.66
CA SER A 335 -17.46 -23.96 19.44
C SER A 335 -16.21 -24.58 20.06
N SER A 336 -16.36 -25.74 20.72
CA SER A 336 -15.25 -26.56 21.20
C SER A 336 -14.75 -27.58 20.17
N GLU A 337 -15.36 -27.62 18.98
CA GLU A 337 -15.02 -28.57 17.93
C GLU A 337 -14.49 -27.84 16.68
N LYS A 338 -13.33 -28.28 16.18
CA LYS A 338 -12.83 -27.91 14.84
C LYS A 338 -13.75 -28.56 13.80
N GLU A 339 -14.96 -28.03 13.60
CA GLU A 339 -15.73 -28.36 12.40
C GLU A 339 -15.00 -27.78 11.21
N THR A 340 -14.27 -28.65 10.51
CA THR A 340 -13.68 -28.37 9.22
C THR A 340 -14.83 -28.44 8.24
N ILE A 341 -15.42 -27.29 7.88
CA ILE A 341 -16.37 -27.20 6.77
C ILE A 341 -15.72 -27.92 5.59
N GLU A 342 -16.29 -29.06 5.19
CA GLU A 342 -15.84 -29.80 4.01
C GLU A 342 -16.30 -29.02 2.79
N ASP A 343 -15.37 -28.29 2.19
CA ASP A 343 -15.67 -27.56 0.97
C ASP A 343 -15.94 -28.56 -0.17
N PRO A 344 -17.06 -28.43 -0.90
CA PRO A 344 -17.43 -29.39 -1.94
C PRO A 344 -16.31 -29.54 -2.98
N GLY A 345 -15.86 -30.78 -3.21
CA GLY A 345 -14.79 -31.10 -4.16
C GLY A 345 -13.36 -30.92 -3.62
N CYS A 346 -13.18 -30.56 -2.35
CA CYS A 346 -11.89 -30.43 -1.69
C CYS A 346 -11.70 -31.48 -0.58
N GLN A 347 -10.45 -31.84 -0.31
CA GLN A 347 -10.11 -32.74 0.80
C GLN A 347 -10.25 -32.02 2.14
N LYS A 348 -10.41 -32.79 3.23
CA LYS A 348 -10.48 -32.24 4.58
C LYS A 348 -9.26 -31.36 4.90
N GLY A 349 -9.51 -30.15 5.38
CA GLY A 349 -8.47 -29.16 5.70
C GLY A 349 -8.09 -28.22 4.55
N TRP A 350 -8.59 -28.46 3.33
CA TRP A 350 -8.44 -27.56 2.20
C TRP A 350 -9.62 -26.59 2.13
N LYS A 351 -9.34 -25.35 1.70
CA LYS A 351 -10.35 -24.31 1.48
C LYS A 351 -10.58 -24.07 0.01
N ARG A 352 -11.84 -24.06 -0.43
CA ARG A 352 -12.19 -23.84 -1.83
C ARG A 352 -12.28 -22.35 -2.15
N TYR A 353 -11.69 -21.97 -3.27
CA TYR A 353 -11.92 -20.67 -3.91
C TYR A 353 -11.99 -20.85 -5.43
N GLY A 354 -13.16 -20.56 -6.00
CA GLY A 354 -13.47 -20.80 -7.41
C GLY A 354 -13.35 -22.30 -7.78
N PHE A 355 -12.44 -22.58 -8.71
CA PHE A 355 -12.18 -23.93 -9.25
C PHE A 355 -11.04 -24.68 -8.52
N HIS A 356 -10.45 -24.07 -7.50
CA HIS A 356 -9.27 -24.60 -6.83
C HIS A 356 -9.50 -24.75 -5.33
N CYS A 357 -8.78 -25.69 -4.75
CA CYS A 357 -8.66 -25.92 -3.33
C CYS A 357 -7.27 -25.45 -2.88
N TYR A 358 -7.19 -24.78 -1.74
CA TYR A 358 -5.95 -24.27 -1.16
C TYR A 358 -5.72 -24.86 0.22
N LEU A 359 -4.46 -25.19 0.51
CA LEU A 359 -4.03 -25.67 1.82
C LEU A 359 -2.98 -24.73 2.39
N VAL A 360 -3.15 -24.38 3.66
CA VAL A 360 -2.13 -23.70 4.44
C VAL A 360 -1.36 -24.74 5.24
N GLY A 361 -0.20 -25.13 4.73
CA GLY A 361 0.69 -26.08 5.38
C GLY A 361 1.41 -25.45 6.58
N SER A 362 1.47 -26.16 7.70
CA SER A 362 2.09 -25.69 8.95
C SER A 362 3.39 -26.42 9.32
N ALA A 363 3.92 -27.22 8.41
CA ALA A 363 5.23 -27.82 8.58
C ALA A 363 6.25 -26.84 8.01
N LEU A 364 7.25 -26.46 8.81
CA LEU A 364 8.35 -25.58 8.41
C LEU A 364 9.22 -26.34 7.40
N LEU A 365 8.92 -26.17 6.12
CA LEU A 365 9.50 -26.94 5.03
C LEU A 365 10.33 -26.07 4.10
N MET A 366 11.18 -26.72 3.30
CA MET A 366 11.95 -26.08 2.24
C MET A 366 11.06 -25.75 1.04
N PHE A 367 11.51 -24.82 0.19
CA PHE A 367 10.74 -24.35 -0.97
C PHE A 367 10.25 -25.45 -1.92
N SER A 368 11.01 -26.55 -2.06
CA SER A 368 10.70 -27.65 -3.00
C SER A 368 9.32 -28.28 -2.80
N GLU A 369 8.69 -28.05 -1.65
CA GLU A 369 7.38 -28.62 -1.30
C GLU A 369 6.22 -27.63 -1.52
N ALA A 370 6.51 -26.37 -1.90
CA ALA A 370 5.50 -25.37 -2.22
C ALA A 370 5.10 -25.41 -3.71
N ASN A 371 3.79 -25.39 -3.98
CA ASN A 371 3.26 -25.44 -5.35
C ASN A 371 2.09 -24.48 -5.62
N ALA A 372 1.81 -23.54 -4.71
CA ALA A 372 0.78 -22.53 -4.96
C ALA A 372 1.19 -21.59 -6.11
N VAL A 373 0.39 -21.61 -7.18
CA VAL A 373 0.48 -20.72 -8.34
C VAL A 373 -0.62 -19.66 -8.26
N LEU A 374 -0.25 -18.39 -8.30
CA LEU A 374 -1.18 -17.26 -8.23
C LEU A 374 -1.36 -16.64 -9.62
N HIS A 375 -2.60 -16.66 -10.12
CA HIS A 375 -2.90 -16.09 -11.43
C HIS A 375 -3.48 -14.68 -11.36
N PHE A 376 -4.25 -14.36 -10.31
CA PHE A 376 -5.02 -13.11 -10.27
C PHE A 376 -5.08 -12.48 -8.87
N ARG A 377 -5.36 -11.17 -8.85
CA ARG A 377 -5.47 -10.35 -7.62
C ARG A 377 -6.52 -10.87 -6.62
N ASN A 378 -7.64 -11.44 -7.08
CA ASN A 378 -8.66 -11.96 -6.17
C ASN A 378 -8.20 -13.24 -5.45
N GLU A 379 -7.36 -14.05 -6.10
CA GLU A 379 -6.71 -15.21 -5.50
C GLU A 379 -5.71 -14.77 -4.43
N GLN A 380 -4.95 -13.70 -4.69
CA GLN A 380 -4.08 -13.04 -3.71
C GLN A 380 -4.88 -12.57 -2.48
N ALA A 381 -6.01 -11.89 -2.66
CA ALA A 381 -6.87 -11.49 -1.55
C ALA A 381 -7.38 -12.70 -0.74
N PHE A 382 -7.80 -13.76 -1.43
CA PHE A 382 -8.19 -15.00 -0.75
C PHE A 382 -7.06 -15.56 0.13
N LEU A 383 -5.83 -15.64 -0.39
CA LEU A 383 -4.69 -16.11 0.40
C LEU A 383 -4.37 -15.19 1.59
N ILE A 384 -4.44 -13.87 1.42
CA ILE A 384 -4.25 -12.89 2.51
C ILE A 384 -5.27 -13.13 3.62
N SER A 385 -6.53 -13.46 3.29
CA SER A 385 -7.54 -13.78 4.31
C SER A 385 -7.23 -15.08 5.08
N LEU A 386 -6.52 -16.03 4.49
CA LEU A 386 -6.15 -17.30 5.15
C LEU A 386 -4.89 -17.19 6.01
N THR A 387 -3.95 -16.33 5.63
CA THR A 387 -2.61 -16.25 6.24
C THR A 387 -2.32 -14.95 6.97
N GLY A 388 -2.96 -13.84 6.60
CA GLY A 388 -2.56 -12.49 7.00
C GLY A 388 -2.62 -12.23 8.50
N LEU A 389 -3.55 -12.88 9.21
CA LEU A 389 -3.70 -12.78 10.67
C LEU A 389 -2.85 -13.77 11.46
N ARG A 390 -2.06 -14.61 10.78
CA ARG A 390 -1.27 -15.64 11.44
C ARG A 390 0.03 -15.05 11.99
N SER A 391 0.56 -15.68 13.04
CA SER A 391 1.82 -15.27 13.67
C SER A 391 3.06 -15.67 12.87
N GLU A 392 2.93 -16.60 11.91
CA GLU A 392 4.07 -17.03 11.11
C GLU A 392 4.48 -15.94 10.11
N LYS A 393 5.79 -15.64 10.03
CA LYS A 393 6.31 -14.52 9.21
C LYS A 393 6.11 -14.72 7.71
N TYR A 394 6.29 -15.95 7.23
CA TYR A 394 6.36 -16.27 5.81
C TYR A 394 5.60 -17.54 5.43
N PHE A 395 5.02 -17.51 4.24
CA PHE A 395 4.45 -18.66 3.55
C PHE A 395 5.07 -18.78 2.15
N TRP A 396 5.76 -19.88 1.86
CA TRP A 396 6.27 -20.19 0.53
C TRP A 396 5.13 -20.21 -0.49
N ILE A 397 5.35 -19.50 -1.60
CA ILE A 397 4.56 -19.60 -2.83
C ILE A 397 5.45 -20.23 -3.90
N GLY A 398 4.88 -20.89 -4.91
CA GLY A 398 5.66 -21.67 -5.87
C GLY A 398 6.44 -20.85 -6.91
N LEU A 399 6.91 -19.63 -6.60
CA LEU A 399 7.61 -18.73 -7.54
C LEU A 399 9.10 -18.66 -7.19
N SER A 400 9.99 -18.73 -8.19
CA SER A 400 11.44 -18.55 -8.00
C SER A 400 12.15 -18.01 -9.24
N ASN A 401 13.37 -17.50 -9.08
CA ASN A 401 14.27 -17.10 -10.19
C ASN A 401 15.59 -17.91 -10.18
N THR A 402 15.53 -19.15 -9.71
CA THR A 402 16.70 -20.02 -9.56
C THR A 402 17.19 -20.62 -10.88
N GLU A 403 16.28 -20.84 -11.84
CA GLU A 403 16.62 -21.36 -13.18
C GLU A 403 17.34 -20.31 -14.05
N GLU A 404 16.84 -19.09 -14.06
CA GLU A 404 17.36 -17.98 -14.86
C GLU A 404 17.39 -16.71 -14.01
N GLN A 405 18.60 -16.17 -13.81
CA GLN A 405 18.79 -14.98 -12.98
C GLN A 405 18.00 -13.80 -13.55
N GLY A 406 17.09 -13.26 -12.74
CA GLY A 406 16.25 -12.13 -13.12
C GLY A 406 14.98 -12.48 -13.89
N SER A 407 14.65 -13.77 -14.09
CA SER A 407 13.36 -14.21 -14.61
C SER A 407 12.64 -15.10 -13.61
N PHE A 408 11.42 -14.72 -13.22
CA PHE A 408 10.61 -15.48 -12.27
C PHE A 408 9.67 -16.46 -12.97
N LYS A 409 9.66 -17.72 -12.51
CA LYS A 409 8.75 -18.77 -13.00
C LYS A 409 8.11 -19.52 -11.85
N TRP A 410 6.88 -19.96 -12.08
CA TRP A 410 6.17 -20.85 -11.18
C TRP A 410 6.76 -22.27 -11.24
N THR A 411 6.58 -23.06 -10.18
CA THR A 411 6.96 -24.48 -10.14
C THR A 411 6.20 -25.33 -11.16
N SER A 412 5.13 -24.82 -11.75
CA SER A 412 4.44 -25.41 -12.91
C SER A 412 5.16 -25.18 -14.25
N GLY A 413 6.15 -24.28 -14.29
CA GLY A 413 6.83 -23.82 -15.51
C GLY A 413 6.19 -22.60 -16.16
N GLU A 414 5.06 -22.12 -15.66
CA GLU A 414 4.36 -20.93 -16.18
C GLU A 414 5.04 -19.63 -15.72
N THR A 415 4.95 -18.58 -16.53
CA THR A 415 5.36 -17.22 -16.13
C THR A 415 4.27 -16.55 -15.29
N PRO A 416 4.62 -15.71 -14.30
CA PRO A 416 3.63 -14.98 -13.52
C PRO A 416 2.79 -14.07 -14.41
N LEU A 417 1.47 -14.09 -14.20
CA LEU A 417 0.50 -13.15 -14.81
C LEU A 417 0.13 -12.00 -13.85
N PHE A 418 0.61 -12.07 -12.61
CA PHE A 418 0.38 -11.12 -11.54
C PHE A 418 1.59 -11.16 -10.60
N THR A 419 2.00 -10.00 -10.07
CA THR A 419 3.05 -9.89 -9.05
C THR A 419 2.64 -8.91 -7.96
N HIS A 420 3.07 -9.17 -6.72
CA HIS A 420 2.79 -8.30 -5.58
C HIS A 420 4.01 -8.15 -4.66
N TRP A 421 5.09 -7.62 -5.23
CA TRP A 421 6.40 -7.50 -4.58
C TRP A 421 6.40 -6.54 -3.40
N ASN A 422 7.16 -6.91 -2.36
CA ASN A 422 7.46 -6.04 -1.22
C ASN A 422 8.49 -4.96 -1.58
N ILE A 423 8.81 -4.09 -0.61
CA ILE A 423 9.83 -3.05 -0.71
C ILE A 423 11.18 -3.65 -1.14
N GLU A 424 11.84 -3.02 -2.11
CA GLU A 424 13.15 -3.44 -2.66
C GLU A 424 13.15 -4.81 -3.36
N MET A 425 11.98 -5.43 -3.56
CA MET A 425 11.82 -6.71 -4.26
C MET A 425 11.38 -6.49 -5.72
N PRO A 426 11.70 -7.43 -6.64
CA PRO A 426 12.49 -8.66 -6.44
C PRO A 426 14.01 -8.44 -6.30
N GLY A 427 14.48 -7.20 -6.43
CA GLY A 427 15.91 -6.87 -6.33
C GLY A 427 16.76 -7.50 -7.44
N LYS A 428 18.05 -7.71 -7.16
CA LYS A 428 19.00 -8.42 -8.06
C LYS A 428 19.33 -9.83 -7.55
N GLU A 429 18.71 -10.23 -6.45
CA GLU A 429 19.04 -11.44 -5.72
C GLU A 429 18.38 -12.67 -6.37
N GLN A 430 19.06 -13.81 -6.30
CA GLN A 430 18.48 -15.10 -6.64
C GLN A 430 17.90 -15.76 -5.40
N GLY A 431 16.72 -16.33 -5.55
CA GLY A 431 16.05 -17.02 -4.45
C GLY A 431 14.66 -17.52 -4.80
N CYS A 432 13.95 -17.84 -3.74
CA CYS A 432 12.61 -18.38 -3.73
C CYS A 432 11.67 -17.35 -3.12
N VAL A 433 10.41 -17.34 -3.55
CA VAL A 433 9.49 -16.27 -3.15
C VAL A 433 8.59 -16.73 -2.01
N ALA A 434 8.51 -15.90 -0.97
CA ALA A 434 7.61 -16.11 0.16
C ALA A 434 6.66 -14.92 0.33
N MET A 435 5.42 -15.20 0.69
CA MET A 435 4.40 -14.19 1.01
C MET A 435 4.46 -13.85 2.50
N GLY A 436 4.56 -12.56 2.81
CA GLY A 436 4.54 -12.04 4.18
C GLY A 436 3.16 -12.09 4.84
N THR A 437 3.14 -11.88 6.16
CA THR A 437 1.93 -11.78 7.01
C THR A 437 1.92 -10.47 7.83
N GLY A 438 0.91 -10.29 8.68
CA GLY A 438 0.78 -9.12 9.53
C GLY A 438 0.66 -7.84 8.71
N ILE A 439 1.49 -6.83 9.02
CA ILE A 439 1.50 -5.55 8.30
C ILE A 439 1.93 -5.67 6.84
N THR A 440 2.71 -6.70 6.49
CA THR A 440 3.15 -7.00 5.12
C THR A 440 2.29 -8.08 4.46
N ALA A 441 1.11 -8.38 5.02
CA ALA A 441 0.31 -9.50 4.56
C ALA A 441 -0.02 -9.40 3.07
N GLY A 442 0.45 -10.40 2.33
CA GLY A 442 0.26 -10.49 0.88
C GLY A 442 1.40 -9.97 0.02
N LEU A 443 2.39 -9.25 0.58
CA LEU A 443 3.57 -8.80 -0.15
C LEU A 443 4.59 -9.93 -0.30
N TRP A 444 5.30 -9.94 -1.44
CA TRP A 444 6.20 -11.02 -1.82
C TRP A 444 7.66 -10.61 -1.61
N ASP A 445 8.39 -11.42 -0.85
CA ASP A 445 9.82 -11.28 -0.60
C ASP A 445 10.61 -12.37 -1.34
N VAL A 446 11.74 -12.01 -1.91
CA VAL A 446 12.75 -12.97 -2.37
C VAL A 446 13.59 -13.39 -1.16
N VAL A 447 13.58 -14.68 -0.85
CA VAL A 447 14.21 -15.26 0.34
C VAL A 447 15.09 -16.44 -0.09
N SER A 448 16.19 -16.68 0.63
CA SER A 448 17.00 -17.87 0.42
C SER A 448 16.14 -19.15 0.50
N CYS A 449 16.23 -19.97 -0.56
CA CYS A 449 15.50 -21.23 -0.70
C CYS A 449 15.86 -22.27 0.38
N GLU A 450 16.98 -22.07 1.10
CA GLU A 450 17.44 -22.93 2.19
C GLU A 450 16.68 -22.68 3.50
N LYS A 451 15.95 -21.56 3.62
CA LYS A 451 15.16 -21.29 4.81
C LYS A 451 13.94 -22.21 4.85
N THR A 452 13.52 -22.55 6.06
CA THR A 452 12.25 -23.24 6.28
C THR A 452 11.15 -22.23 6.57
N ALA A 453 10.01 -22.36 5.91
CA ALA A 453 8.82 -21.57 6.19
C ALA A 453 7.58 -22.44 6.04
N ASN A 454 6.43 -21.95 6.49
CA ASN A 454 5.16 -22.55 6.13
C ASN A 454 4.95 -22.42 4.62
N PHE A 455 3.98 -23.12 4.06
CA PHE A 455 3.79 -23.16 2.60
C PHE A 455 2.32 -23.15 2.23
N LEU A 456 2.06 -22.72 1.00
CA LEU A 456 0.75 -22.76 0.40
C LEU A 456 0.74 -23.79 -0.73
N CYS A 457 -0.31 -24.61 -0.74
CA CYS A 457 -0.57 -25.52 -1.84
C CYS A 457 -1.86 -25.17 -2.56
N LYS A 458 -1.90 -25.48 -3.86
CA LYS A 458 -3.08 -25.33 -4.71
C LYS A 458 -3.31 -26.62 -5.49
N GLN A 459 -4.57 -27.04 -5.56
CA GLN A 459 -5.00 -28.16 -6.39
C GLN A 459 -6.35 -27.86 -7.04
N GLN A 460 -6.67 -28.50 -8.15
CA GLN A 460 -7.98 -28.38 -8.78
C GLN A 460 -9.05 -29.10 -7.95
N ALA A 461 -10.23 -28.51 -7.81
CA ALA A 461 -11.35 -29.15 -7.12
C ALA A 461 -11.92 -30.33 -7.93
N ALA A 462 -12.26 -31.43 -7.26
CA ALA A 462 -12.80 -32.62 -7.91
C ALA A 462 -14.19 -32.36 -8.51
N GLY A 463 -14.44 -32.88 -9.72
CA GLY A 463 -15.76 -32.85 -10.37
C GLY A 463 -16.10 -31.55 -11.10
N VAL A 464 -15.16 -30.62 -11.26
CA VAL A 464 -15.39 -29.38 -12.01
C VAL A 464 -14.64 -29.41 -13.34
N LEU A 465 -15.38 -29.32 -14.45
CA LEU A 465 -14.77 -29.09 -15.75
C LEU A 465 -14.14 -27.68 -15.74
N PRO A 466 -12.89 -27.52 -16.21
CA PRO A 466 -12.34 -26.18 -16.39
C PRO A 466 -13.27 -25.37 -17.30
N PRO A 467 -13.37 -24.04 -17.11
CA PRO A 467 -14.11 -23.21 -18.04
C PRO A 467 -13.63 -23.54 -19.45
N THR A 468 -14.58 -23.73 -20.37
CA THR A 468 -14.29 -23.84 -21.80
C THR A 468 -13.34 -22.71 -22.15
N PRO A 469 -12.23 -22.96 -22.87
CA PRO A 469 -11.34 -21.88 -23.29
C PRO A 469 -12.19 -20.77 -23.90
N LEU A 470 -11.97 -19.54 -23.43
CA LEU A 470 -12.67 -18.37 -23.93
C LEU A 470 -12.66 -18.44 -25.45
N VAL A 471 -13.85 -18.39 -26.05
CA VAL A 471 -13.99 -18.25 -27.50
C VAL A 471 -13.11 -17.07 -27.90
N GLN A 472 -12.11 -17.31 -28.74
CA GLN A 472 -11.27 -16.25 -29.28
C GLN A 472 -12.21 -15.29 -30.02
N VAL A 473 -12.52 -14.17 -29.37
CA VAL A 473 -13.16 -13.04 -30.04
C VAL A 473 -12.17 -12.63 -31.15
N PRO A 474 -12.61 -12.43 -32.40
CA PRO A 474 -11.70 -12.01 -33.45
C PRO A 474 -10.96 -10.76 -33.01
N ALA A 475 -9.63 -10.76 -33.16
CA ALA A 475 -8.78 -9.61 -32.85
C ALA A 475 -9.37 -8.36 -33.50
N ALA A 476 -9.90 -7.45 -32.68
CA ALA A 476 -10.46 -6.21 -33.16
C ALA A 476 -9.37 -5.44 -33.93
N ALA A 477 -9.72 -4.88 -35.09
CA ALA A 477 -8.79 -4.01 -35.81
C ALA A 477 -8.55 -2.75 -34.98
N CYS A 478 -7.29 -2.30 -34.91
CA CYS A 478 -6.95 -1.06 -34.23
C CYS A 478 -7.63 0.13 -34.91
N ALA A 479 -8.08 1.09 -34.11
CA ALA A 479 -8.64 2.33 -34.62
C ALA A 479 -7.62 3.09 -35.48
N GLU A 480 -8.10 3.98 -36.36
CA GLU A 480 -7.24 4.72 -37.28
C GLU A 480 -6.11 5.47 -36.55
N GLY A 481 -4.88 5.29 -37.02
CA GLY A 481 -3.67 5.87 -36.43
C GLY A 481 -3.20 5.20 -35.14
N TRP A 482 -3.67 3.99 -34.84
CA TRP A 482 -3.12 3.08 -33.83
C TRP A 482 -2.49 1.86 -34.51
N ASP A 483 -1.32 1.47 -34.05
CA ASP A 483 -0.59 0.31 -34.57
C ASP A 483 -0.90 -0.93 -33.71
N ARG A 484 -0.94 -2.10 -34.34
CA ARG A 484 -1.15 -3.36 -33.61
C ARG A 484 0.08 -3.66 -32.75
N ALA A 485 -0.12 -3.89 -31.45
CA ALA A 485 0.94 -4.34 -30.56
C ALA A 485 1.15 -5.86 -30.67
N SER A 486 2.24 -6.35 -30.09
CA SER A 486 2.64 -7.76 -30.07
C SER A 486 1.56 -8.71 -29.52
N ARG A 487 0.74 -8.26 -28.56
CA ARG A 487 -0.46 -8.97 -28.10
C ARG A 487 -1.63 -8.72 -29.05
N ALA A 488 -2.27 -9.79 -29.51
CA ALA A 488 -3.36 -9.79 -30.49
C ALA A 488 -4.56 -8.88 -30.16
N ASP A 489 -4.70 -8.46 -28.90
CA ASP A 489 -5.83 -7.66 -28.39
C ASP A 489 -5.44 -6.24 -27.91
N SER A 490 -4.26 -5.74 -28.28
CA SER A 490 -3.79 -4.40 -27.86
C SER A 490 -3.31 -3.53 -29.02
N CYS A 491 -3.52 -2.22 -28.88
CA CYS A 491 -3.14 -1.22 -29.87
C CYS A 491 -2.24 -0.17 -29.22
N LEU A 492 -1.20 0.27 -29.94
CA LEU A 492 -0.20 1.22 -29.48
C LEU A 492 -0.23 2.49 -30.32
N LYS A 493 0.03 3.64 -29.70
CA LYS A 493 0.19 4.91 -30.41
C LYS A 493 1.28 5.76 -29.78
N PHE A 494 2.20 6.27 -30.60
CA PHE A 494 3.26 7.18 -30.18
C PHE A 494 2.78 8.63 -30.22
N PHE A 495 2.98 9.34 -29.12
CA PHE A 495 2.70 10.78 -29.03
C PHE A 495 4.02 11.54 -28.87
N VAL A 496 4.38 12.33 -29.87
CA VAL A 496 5.60 13.15 -29.89
C VAL A 496 5.24 14.60 -29.60
N ARG A 497 5.97 15.22 -28.66
CA ARG A 497 5.80 16.64 -28.30
C ARG A 497 7.17 17.32 -28.18
N GLU A 498 7.27 18.58 -28.61
CA GLU A 498 8.52 19.33 -28.62
C GLU A 498 8.62 20.36 -27.50
N GLY A 499 9.86 20.61 -27.05
CA GLY A 499 10.18 21.63 -26.05
C GLY A 499 9.25 21.61 -24.83
N ASN A 500 8.59 22.75 -24.59
CA ASN A 500 7.75 23.00 -23.42
C ASN A 500 6.40 22.26 -23.48
N GLN A 501 6.06 21.60 -24.59
CA GLN A 501 4.83 20.82 -24.71
C GLN A 501 4.98 19.39 -24.18
N LYS A 502 6.21 18.96 -23.85
CA LYS A 502 6.46 17.65 -23.24
C LYS A 502 5.75 17.55 -21.90
N LYS A 503 5.12 16.40 -21.68
CA LYS A 503 4.40 16.07 -20.46
C LYS A 503 5.31 15.30 -19.50
N SER A 504 5.17 15.57 -18.21
CA SER A 504 5.67 14.70 -17.16
C SER A 504 5.01 13.32 -17.25
N TRP A 505 5.58 12.32 -16.57
CA TRP A 505 5.00 10.96 -16.53
C TRP A 505 3.53 10.98 -16.09
N PHE A 506 3.20 11.76 -15.05
CA PHE A 506 1.82 11.87 -14.54
C PHE A 506 0.86 12.50 -15.54
N GLU A 507 1.27 13.58 -16.21
CA GLU A 507 0.44 14.25 -17.22
C GLU A 507 0.27 13.40 -18.48
N ALA A 508 1.28 12.59 -18.82
CA ALA A 508 1.23 11.68 -19.96
C ALA A 508 0.25 10.53 -19.70
N GLU A 509 0.29 9.95 -18.50
CA GLU A 509 -0.66 8.91 -18.11
C GLU A 509 -2.10 9.42 -18.00
N GLU A 510 -2.32 10.60 -17.38
CA GLU A 510 -3.68 11.16 -17.33
C GLU A 510 -4.22 11.42 -18.74
N PHE A 511 -3.39 11.92 -19.65
CA PHE A 511 -3.74 12.07 -21.06
C PHE A 511 -4.07 10.72 -21.73
N CYS A 512 -3.29 9.67 -21.48
CA CYS A 512 -3.59 8.33 -21.99
C CYS A 512 -4.94 7.80 -21.48
N ARG A 513 -5.28 8.03 -20.20
CA ARG A 513 -6.57 7.65 -19.62
C ARG A 513 -7.75 8.42 -20.22
N GLU A 514 -7.59 9.73 -20.45
CA GLU A 514 -8.62 10.55 -21.09
C GLU A 514 -9.01 10.05 -22.48
N ILE A 515 -8.07 9.44 -23.21
CA ILE A 515 -8.33 8.84 -24.53
C ILE A 515 -8.70 7.35 -24.47
N GLY A 516 -8.95 6.81 -23.28
CA GLY A 516 -9.38 5.42 -23.08
C GLY A 516 -8.26 4.37 -23.11
N GLY A 517 -7.00 4.78 -22.95
CA GLY A 517 -5.84 3.89 -22.83
C GLY A 517 -5.05 4.10 -21.54
N ASN A 518 -3.85 3.53 -21.46
CA ASN A 518 -2.86 3.82 -20.42
C ASN A 518 -1.47 3.92 -21.08
N LEU A 519 -0.44 4.36 -20.36
CA LEU A 519 0.95 4.23 -20.80
C LEU A 519 1.28 2.75 -21.10
N VAL A 520 2.16 2.53 -22.08
CA VAL A 520 2.49 1.18 -22.56
C VAL A 520 3.14 0.32 -21.49
N THR A 521 2.68 -0.93 -21.38
CA THR A 521 3.25 -1.97 -20.54
C THR A 521 4.11 -2.91 -21.39
N ILE A 522 5.31 -3.26 -20.92
CA ILE A 522 6.25 -4.16 -21.61
C ILE A 522 6.52 -5.36 -20.72
N ASN A 523 5.90 -6.51 -21.04
CA ASN A 523 5.95 -7.69 -20.18
C ASN A 523 6.97 -8.74 -20.65
N THR A 524 7.37 -8.69 -21.92
CA THR A 524 8.33 -9.63 -22.49
C THR A 524 9.43 -8.92 -23.26
N ARG A 525 10.56 -9.62 -23.44
CA ARG A 525 11.64 -9.15 -24.31
C ARG A 525 11.18 -8.98 -25.77
N GLU A 526 10.22 -9.79 -26.21
CA GLU A 526 9.62 -9.72 -27.54
C GLU A 526 8.78 -8.44 -27.69
N ASP A 527 7.95 -8.12 -26.69
CA ASP A 527 7.19 -6.85 -26.64
C ASP A 527 8.14 -5.65 -26.74
N GLN A 528 9.27 -5.71 -26.01
CA GLN A 528 10.27 -4.65 -26.03
C GLN A 528 10.86 -4.45 -27.42
N ILE A 529 11.26 -5.55 -28.09
CA ILE A 529 11.85 -5.53 -29.42
C ILE A 529 10.85 -5.00 -30.46
N LEU A 530 9.61 -5.49 -30.43
CA LEU A 530 8.56 -5.08 -31.39
C LEU A 530 8.18 -3.62 -31.20
N THR A 531 8.06 -3.16 -29.95
CA THR A 531 7.81 -1.74 -29.65
C THR A 531 8.95 -0.84 -30.16
N TRP A 532 10.20 -1.29 -30.00
CA TRP A 532 11.37 -0.60 -30.53
C TRP A 532 11.41 -0.57 -32.07
N GLN A 533 11.06 -1.67 -32.72
CA GLN A 533 10.96 -1.74 -34.18
C GLN A 533 9.89 -0.77 -34.70
N LEU A 534 8.69 -0.76 -34.11
CA LEU A 534 7.62 0.18 -34.46
C LEU A 534 8.04 1.64 -34.29
N ALA A 535 8.78 1.97 -33.22
CA ALA A 535 9.33 3.31 -33.03
C ALA A 535 10.37 3.66 -34.10
N SER A 536 11.24 2.71 -34.45
CA SER A 536 12.27 2.89 -35.49
C SER A 536 11.66 3.09 -36.87
N ASP A 537 10.66 2.31 -37.25
CA ASP A 537 9.97 2.41 -38.55
C ASP A 537 9.27 3.76 -38.75
N LYS A 538 8.85 4.38 -37.64
CA LYS A 538 8.28 5.75 -37.63
C LYS A 538 9.34 6.85 -37.53
N GLY A 539 10.63 6.51 -37.54
CA GLY A 539 11.74 7.47 -37.43
C GLY A 539 11.90 8.08 -36.02
N LEU A 540 11.42 7.39 -34.98
CA LEU A 540 11.38 7.88 -33.60
C LEU A 540 12.49 7.30 -32.71
N SER A 541 13.49 6.64 -33.29
CA SER A 541 14.56 5.91 -32.57
C SER A 541 15.44 6.79 -31.67
N SER A 542 15.48 8.11 -31.91
CA SER A 542 16.23 9.08 -31.10
C SER A 542 15.42 9.73 -29.97
N GLN A 543 14.12 9.42 -29.87
CA GLN A 543 13.24 10.01 -28.85
C GLN A 543 13.09 9.11 -27.62
N ALA A 544 13.01 9.75 -26.44
CA ALA A 544 12.65 9.08 -25.20
C ALA A 544 11.14 9.14 -24.98
N PHE A 545 10.53 8.01 -24.62
CA PHE A 545 9.11 7.87 -24.36
C PHE A 545 8.86 7.43 -22.91
N TRP A 546 7.77 7.92 -22.33
CA TRP A 546 7.27 7.39 -21.06
C TRP A 546 6.63 6.02 -21.27
N ILE A 547 6.90 5.11 -20.35
CA ILE A 547 6.28 3.79 -20.25
C ILE A 547 5.49 3.70 -18.93
N GLY A 548 4.60 2.71 -18.83
CA GLY A 548 3.72 2.51 -17.68
C GLY A 548 4.39 1.96 -16.42
N LEU A 549 5.72 1.75 -16.44
CA LEU A 549 6.47 1.27 -15.27
C LEU A 549 6.70 2.42 -14.29
N PHE A 550 6.35 2.22 -13.03
CA PHE A 550 6.55 3.22 -11.99
C PHE A 550 7.02 2.62 -10.67
N LEU A 551 7.74 3.43 -9.90
CA LEU A 551 8.09 3.18 -8.49
C LEU A 551 7.75 4.44 -7.71
N LEU A 552 6.49 4.54 -7.32
CA LEU A 552 5.96 5.69 -6.59
C LEU A 552 5.79 5.35 -5.11
N ASN A 553 5.12 4.22 -4.83
CA ASN A 553 4.89 3.78 -3.47
C ASN A 553 6.18 3.19 -2.88
N PRO A 554 6.75 3.75 -1.80
CA PRO A 554 7.96 3.20 -1.20
C PRO A 554 7.70 1.91 -0.41
N ASP A 555 6.42 1.59 -0.15
CA ASP A 555 5.98 0.38 0.55
C ASP A 555 5.73 -0.81 -0.39
N GLU A 556 5.87 -0.61 -1.70
CA GLU A 556 5.67 -1.62 -2.75
C GLU A 556 6.84 -1.58 -3.75
N GLY A 557 7.06 -2.68 -4.48
CA GLY A 557 8.06 -2.74 -5.55
C GLY A 557 7.66 -1.98 -6.83
N PHE A 558 8.44 -2.13 -7.90
CA PHE A 558 8.05 -1.64 -9.22
C PHE A 558 6.72 -2.27 -9.64
N ALA A 559 5.86 -1.46 -10.28
CA ALA A 559 4.58 -1.92 -10.80
C ALA A 559 4.28 -1.33 -12.18
N TRP A 560 3.54 -2.09 -12.99
CA TRP A 560 2.94 -1.61 -14.23
C TRP A 560 1.57 -0.99 -13.96
N ILE A 561 1.23 0.03 -14.75
CA ILE A 561 0.00 0.83 -14.58
C ILE A 561 -1.30 0.04 -14.80
N ASP A 562 -1.23 -1.03 -15.59
CA ASP A 562 -2.33 -1.95 -15.87
C ASP A 562 -2.39 -3.12 -14.87
N GLY A 563 -1.49 -3.15 -13.88
CA GLY A 563 -1.37 -4.25 -12.92
C GLY A 563 -0.72 -5.52 -13.47
N SER A 564 -0.16 -5.45 -14.70
CA SER A 564 0.65 -6.53 -15.26
C SER A 564 1.88 -6.83 -14.38
N PRO A 565 2.40 -8.06 -14.44
CA PRO A 565 3.51 -8.49 -13.60
C PRO A 565 4.81 -7.80 -14.02
N VAL A 566 5.64 -7.42 -13.04
CA VAL A 566 7.03 -7.02 -13.29
C VAL A 566 7.87 -8.29 -13.15
N SER A 567 8.28 -8.86 -14.29
CA SER A 567 8.92 -10.19 -14.40
C SER A 567 10.28 -10.16 -15.06
#